data_AF-A0AAW5VGA8-F1
#
_entry.id   AF-A0AAW5VGA8-F1
#
_cell.length_a   1.000
_cell.length_b   1.000
_cell.length_c   1.000
_cell.angle_alpha   90.00
_cell.angle_beta   90.00
_cell.angle_gamma   90.00
#
_symmetry.space_group_name_H-M   'P 1'
#
loop_
_entity.id
_entity.type
_entity.pdbx_description
1 polymer ?
#
loop_
_entity_poly.entity_id
_entity_poly.type
_entity_poly.pdbx_seq_one_letter_code
_entity_poly.pdbx_strand_id
1 'polypeptide(L)'
;MNTIELKDLPSLKEFSIIAYKWLSDTYPNLERLTNFDPSSELSFPIRWKSKMNGEVFEWVVSDMGSITLRLGGLEGNRRNPSPIFYLSLNKTEEGKFHWTDPEGNPIPFPDPSIHAVIQNRIQLYIDSIS
;
A
#
# COMPACT_ATOMS: atom_id res chain seq x y z
N MET A 1 -11.84 12.56 -15.65
CA MET A 1 -10.59 12.26 -14.90
C MET A 1 -9.48 13.11 -15.47
N ASN A 2 -8.72 13.82 -14.63
CA ASN A 2 -7.56 14.59 -15.09
C ASN A 2 -6.31 13.73 -15.10
N THR A 3 -5.42 14.01 -16.06
CA THR A 3 -4.10 13.39 -16.13
C THR A 3 -3.24 13.84 -14.94
N ILE A 4 -2.52 12.90 -14.33
CA ILE A 4 -1.50 13.19 -13.33
C ILE A 4 -0.29 13.80 -14.05
N GLU A 5 0.19 14.95 -13.56
CA GLU A 5 1.28 15.71 -14.15
C GLU A 5 2.52 15.69 -13.26
N LEU A 6 3.70 16.04 -13.79
CA LEU A 6 4.94 16.13 -13.01
C LEU A 6 4.85 17.08 -11.81
N LYS A 7 4.03 18.14 -11.91
CA LYS A 7 3.79 19.10 -10.82
C LYS A 7 3.05 18.48 -9.63
N ASP A 8 2.41 17.34 -9.83
CA ASP A 8 1.64 16.63 -8.80
C ASP A 8 2.51 15.72 -7.93
N LEU A 9 3.76 15.43 -8.35
CA LEU A 9 4.68 14.54 -7.65
C LEU A 9 4.84 14.86 -6.15
N PRO A 10 4.96 16.14 -5.72
CA PRO A 10 5.04 16.46 -4.30
C PRO A 10 3.79 16.00 -3.52
N SER A 11 2.60 16.23 -4.06
CA SER A 11 1.34 15.81 -3.44
C SER A 11 1.20 14.29 -3.40
N LEU A 12 1.55 13.59 -4.48
CA LEU A 12 1.54 12.12 -4.51
C LEU A 12 2.45 11.54 -3.42
N LYS A 13 3.66 12.08 -3.27
CA LYS A 13 4.60 11.70 -2.21
C LYS A 13 4.00 11.93 -0.82
N GLU A 14 3.37 13.08 -0.59
CA GLU A 14 2.73 13.38 0.69
C GLU A 14 1.62 12.37 1.03
N PHE A 15 0.69 12.11 0.11
CA PHE A 15 -0.36 11.12 0.31
C PHE A 15 0.19 9.72 0.54
N SER A 16 1.25 9.34 -0.18
CA SER A 16 1.94 8.07 0.02
C SER A 16 2.60 7.95 1.41
N ILE A 17 3.19 9.02 1.93
CA ILE A 17 3.75 9.04 3.29
C ILE A 17 2.64 8.88 4.34
N ILE A 18 1.50 9.56 4.15
CA ILE A 18 0.33 9.43 5.02
C ILE A 18 -0.18 7.98 5.02
N ALA A 19 -0.33 7.40 3.83
CA ALA A 19 -0.75 6.01 3.65
C ALA A 19 0.20 5.03 4.32
N TYR A 20 1.50 5.22 4.12
CA TYR A 20 2.53 4.41 4.75
C TYR A 20 2.40 4.44 6.28
N LYS A 21 2.40 5.64 6.89
CA LYS A 21 2.33 5.78 8.36
C LYS A 21 1.11 5.05 8.91
N TRP A 22 -0.06 5.32 8.33
CA TRP A 22 -1.32 4.74 8.75
C TRP A 22 -1.35 3.20 8.64
N LEU A 23 -0.86 2.65 7.51
CA LEU A 23 -0.78 1.20 7.33
C LEU A 23 0.27 0.56 8.24
N SER A 24 1.43 1.21 8.44
CA SER A 24 2.51 0.67 9.28
C SER A 24 2.16 0.65 10.76
N ASP A 25 1.29 1.56 11.22
CA ASP A 25 0.76 1.54 12.58
C ASP A 25 -0.15 0.32 12.83
N THR A 26 -0.93 -0.08 11.81
CA THR A 26 -1.85 -1.23 11.92
C THR A 26 -1.19 -2.56 11.56
N TYR A 27 -0.29 -2.55 10.58
CA TYR A 27 0.43 -3.71 10.05
C TYR A 27 1.93 -3.51 10.26
N PRO A 28 2.42 -3.65 11.51
CA PRO A 28 3.79 -3.30 11.87
C PRO A 28 4.81 -4.20 11.18
N ASN A 29 6.01 -3.63 10.97
CA ASN A 29 7.12 -4.34 10.35
C ASN A 29 7.56 -5.54 11.22
N LEU A 30 7.60 -6.73 10.62
CA LEU A 30 8.00 -8.00 11.22
C LEU A 30 9.43 -7.95 11.75
N GLU A 31 10.34 -7.34 11.01
CA GLU A 31 11.76 -7.37 11.34
C GLU A 31 12.13 -6.34 12.40
N ARG A 32 11.21 -5.41 12.75
CA ARG A 32 11.47 -4.25 13.63
C ARG A 32 12.88 -3.70 13.42
N LEU A 33 13.37 -3.66 12.17
CA LEU A 33 14.69 -3.13 11.90
C LEU A 33 14.61 -1.65 12.24
N THR A 34 15.21 -1.33 13.38
CA THR A 34 15.45 -0.04 14.01
C THR A 34 16.35 0.85 13.16
N ASN A 35 16.24 0.77 11.84
CA ASN A 35 16.79 1.73 10.90
C ASN A 35 15.71 2.72 10.41
N PHE A 36 14.56 2.79 11.12
CA PHE A 36 13.78 4.01 11.10
C PHE A 36 14.53 5.05 11.93
N ASP A 37 15.55 5.64 11.30
CA ASP A 37 16.00 6.95 11.71
C ASP A 37 14.88 7.92 11.30
N PRO A 38 14.14 8.54 12.24
CA PRO A 38 13.13 9.53 11.90
C PRO A 38 13.72 10.75 11.16
N SER A 39 15.06 10.87 11.11
CA SER A 39 15.80 11.87 10.34
C SER A 39 16.29 11.38 8.96
N SER A 40 16.19 10.09 8.65
CA SER A 40 16.49 9.58 7.31
C SER A 40 15.30 9.83 6.39
N GLU A 41 15.54 10.48 5.25
CA GLU A 41 14.52 10.66 4.22
C GLU A 41 13.93 9.31 3.82
N LEU A 42 12.60 9.18 3.88
CA LEU A 42 11.90 7.99 3.40
C LEU A 42 12.28 7.74 1.94
N SER A 43 12.97 6.64 1.68
CA SER A 43 13.32 6.25 0.31
C SER A 43 12.15 5.51 -0.33
N PHE A 44 11.73 5.99 -1.50
CA PHE A 44 10.68 5.34 -2.28
C PHE A 44 11.27 4.29 -3.24
N PRO A 45 10.54 3.19 -3.52
CA PRO A 45 9.29 2.81 -2.88
C PRO A 45 9.51 2.35 -1.43
N ILE A 46 8.61 2.76 -0.54
CA ILE A 46 8.65 2.36 0.87
C ILE A 46 8.15 0.91 0.94
N ARG A 47 8.95 0.03 1.56
CA ARG A 47 8.67 -1.40 1.67
C ARG A 47 8.79 -1.87 3.10
N TRP A 48 7.84 -2.68 3.54
CA TRP A 48 7.96 -3.38 4.81
C TRP A 48 7.18 -4.69 4.77
N LYS A 49 7.54 -5.63 5.64
CA LYS A 49 6.86 -6.91 5.75
C LYS A 49 6.05 -6.95 7.02
N SER A 50 4.83 -7.47 6.98
CA SER A 50 4.01 -7.71 8.17
C SER A 50 3.56 -9.17 8.20
N LYS A 51 3.38 -9.72 9.40
CA LYS A 51 2.87 -11.08 9.59
C LYS A 51 1.37 -11.03 9.88
N MET A 52 0.58 -11.73 9.07
CA MET A 52 -0.89 -11.77 9.17
C MET A 52 -1.34 -13.21 8.94
N ASN A 53 -2.22 -13.75 9.78
CA ASN A 53 -2.75 -15.12 9.67
C ASN A 53 -1.66 -16.20 9.50
N GLY A 54 -0.52 -16.05 10.17
CA GLY A 54 0.61 -16.99 10.07
C GLY A 54 1.55 -16.75 8.89
N GLU A 55 1.09 -16.03 7.86
CA GLU A 55 1.81 -15.74 6.62
C GLU A 55 2.54 -14.39 6.64
N VAL A 56 3.57 -14.27 5.80
CA VAL A 56 4.34 -13.02 5.64
C VAL A 56 3.92 -12.32 4.35
N PHE A 57 3.50 -11.07 4.49
CA PHE A 57 3.13 -10.20 3.39
C PHE A 57 4.10 -9.03 3.28
N GLU A 58 4.30 -8.51 2.07
CA GLU A 58 5.07 -7.31 1.79
C GLU A 58 4.11 -6.19 1.34
N TRP A 59 4.21 -5.06 2.02
CA TRP A 59 3.62 -3.80 1.59
C TRP A 59 4.63 -3.03 0.74
N VAL A 60 4.14 -2.41 -0.33
CA VAL A 60 4.90 -1.52 -1.21
C VAL A 60 4.10 -0.25 -1.43
N VAL A 61 4.67 0.89 -1.10
CA VAL A 61 4.06 2.22 -1.32
C VAL A 61 4.98 3.03 -2.25
N SER A 62 4.47 3.46 -3.40
CA SER A 62 5.23 4.24 -4.38
C SER A 62 5.16 5.74 -4.11
N ASP A 63 6.15 6.50 -4.57
CA ASP A 63 6.08 7.97 -4.61
C ASP A 63 5.01 8.49 -5.58
N MET A 64 4.60 7.66 -6.53
CA MET A 64 3.53 7.95 -7.50
C MET A 64 2.11 7.72 -6.96
N GLY A 65 1.92 7.48 -5.66
CA GLY A 65 0.57 7.32 -5.10
C GLY A 65 -0.08 5.96 -5.32
N SER A 66 0.68 4.87 -5.25
CA SER A 66 0.12 3.51 -5.27
C SER A 66 0.50 2.72 -4.03
N ILE A 67 -0.39 1.85 -3.59
CA ILE A 67 -0.24 0.94 -2.45
C ILE A 67 -0.47 -0.47 -2.97
N THR A 68 0.45 -1.38 -2.67
CA THR A 68 0.32 -2.79 -3.01
C THR A 68 0.59 -3.65 -1.79
N LEU A 69 -0.26 -4.64 -1.57
CA LEU A 69 0.01 -5.77 -0.68
C LEU A 69 0.22 -7.02 -1.53
N ARG A 70 1.29 -7.77 -1.24
CA ARG A 70 1.60 -9.03 -1.92
C ARG A 70 2.24 -10.02 -0.95
N LEU A 71 2.46 -11.25 -1.39
CA LEU A 71 3.22 -12.21 -0.58
C LEU A 71 4.67 -11.75 -0.39
N GLY A 72 5.16 -11.87 0.85
CA GLY A 72 6.52 -11.49 1.26
C GLY A 72 7.38 -12.64 1.78
N GLY A 73 6.83 -13.86 1.88
CA GLY A 73 7.53 -15.10 2.21
C GLY A 73 8.24 -15.75 1.01
N LEU A 74 8.56 -17.05 1.09
CA LEU A 74 9.26 -17.79 0.01
C LEU A 74 8.50 -17.75 -1.33
N GLU A 75 7.17 -17.81 -1.30
CA GLU A 75 6.30 -17.65 -2.48
C GLU A 75 6.32 -16.23 -3.06
N GLY A 76 6.70 -15.23 -2.26
CA GLY A 76 6.92 -13.84 -2.68
C GLY A 76 8.22 -13.64 -3.48
N ASN A 77 9.13 -14.62 -3.48
CA ASN A 77 10.39 -14.58 -4.24
C ASN A 77 10.19 -14.83 -5.74
N ARG A 78 8.95 -15.08 -6.20
CA ARG A 78 8.63 -15.11 -7.63
C ARG A 78 8.93 -13.74 -8.25
N ARG A 79 9.40 -13.74 -9.50
CA ARG A 79 9.59 -12.49 -10.26
C ARG A 79 8.21 -11.86 -10.49
N ASN A 80 7.91 -10.79 -9.76
CA ASN A 80 6.64 -10.05 -9.76
C ASN A 80 5.44 -10.83 -9.18
N PRO A 81 5.38 -11.04 -7.84
CA PRO A 81 4.25 -11.73 -7.22
C PRO A 81 2.96 -10.92 -7.43
N SER A 82 1.85 -11.64 -7.69
CA SER A 82 0.55 -11.01 -7.92
C SER A 82 0.11 -10.17 -6.71
N PRO A 83 -0.46 -8.98 -6.93
CA PRO A 83 -1.01 -8.18 -5.85
C PRO A 83 -2.23 -8.89 -5.26
N ILE A 84 -2.32 -8.88 -3.93
CA ILE A 84 -3.48 -9.34 -3.14
C ILE A 84 -4.44 -8.17 -2.92
N PHE A 85 -3.87 -6.98 -2.74
CA PHE A 85 -4.61 -5.74 -2.58
C PHE A 85 -3.84 -4.62 -3.27
N TYR A 86 -4.58 -3.69 -3.87
CA TYR A 86 -4.02 -2.56 -4.61
C TYR A 86 -4.92 -1.34 -4.43
N LEU A 87 -4.31 -0.17 -4.22
CA LEU A 87 -4.94 1.13 -4.36
C LEU A 87 -4.05 2.07 -5.16
N SER A 88 -4.68 3.01 -5.88
CA SER A 88 -4.00 4.10 -6.58
C SER A 88 -4.67 5.44 -6.35
N LEU A 89 -3.88 6.50 -6.28
CA LEU A 89 -4.37 7.87 -6.31
C LEU A 89 -4.79 8.25 -7.72
N ASN A 90 -6.04 8.70 -7.85
CA ASN A 90 -6.56 9.32 -9.05
C ASN A 90 -6.84 10.79 -8.80
N LYS A 91 -6.81 11.58 -9.88
CA LYS A 91 -7.05 13.02 -9.86
C LYS A 91 -8.41 13.35 -10.49
N THR A 92 -9.25 14.04 -9.74
CA THR A 92 -10.54 14.55 -10.25
C THR A 92 -10.32 15.69 -11.23
N GLU A 93 -11.38 16.07 -11.94
CA GLU A 93 -11.37 17.23 -12.85
C GLU A 93 -11.12 18.56 -12.10
N GLU A 94 -11.51 18.63 -10.82
CA GLU A 94 -11.20 19.74 -9.92
C GLU A 94 -9.77 19.73 -9.39
N GLY A 95 -8.96 18.74 -9.78
CA GLY A 95 -7.56 18.60 -9.38
C GLY A 95 -7.36 18.00 -7.98
N LYS A 96 -8.40 17.44 -7.36
CA LYS A 96 -8.31 16.78 -6.05
C LYS A 96 -7.89 15.32 -6.19
N PHE A 97 -7.08 14.84 -5.25
CA PHE A 97 -6.66 13.44 -5.18
C PHE A 97 -7.64 12.62 -4.35
N HIS A 98 -7.89 11.38 -4.78
CA HIS A 98 -8.63 10.37 -4.03
C HIS A 98 -8.07 8.99 -4.33
N TRP A 99 -8.14 8.09 -3.36
CA TRP A 99 -7.75 6.69 -3.54
C TRP A 99 -8.82 5.93 -4.31
N THR A 100 -8.38 4.97 -5.10
CA THR A 100 -9.25 4.12 -5.93
C THR A 100 -8.81 2.68 -5.89
N ASP A 101 -9.76 1.77 -6.05
CA ASP A 101 -9.50 0.35 -6.32
C ASP A 101 -9.02 0.15 -7.78
N PRO A 102 -8.61 -1.07 -8.18
CA PRO A 102 -8.18 -1.36 -9.56
C PRO A 102 -9.23 -1.05 -10.62
N GLU A 103 -10.51 -1.11 -10.26
CA GLU A 103 -11.65 -0.80 -11.13
C GLU A 103 -11.90 0.72 -11.25
N GLY A 104 -11.18 1.54 -10.48
CA GLY A 104 -11.27 3.00 -10.48
C GLY A 104 -12.36 3.55 -9.56
N ASN A 105 -12.99 2.71 -8.73
CA ASN A 105 -13.99 3.17 -7.77
C ASN A 105 -13.31 3.88 -6.61
N PRO A 106 -13.87 5.01 -6.13
CA PRO A 106 -13.30 5.75 -5.02
C PRO A 106 -13.34 4.94 -3.72
N ILE A 107 -12.21 4.91 -3.03
CA ILE A 107 -12.05 4.27 -1.73
C ILE A 107 -11.78 5.36 -0.69
N PRO A 108 -12.59 5.44 0.40
CA PRO A 108 -12.27 6.31 1.51
C PRO A 108 -11.00 5.77 2.17
N PHE A 109 -9.90 6.48 2.03
CA PHE A 109 -8.62 6.10 2.61
C PHE A 109 -7.82 7.37 2.97
N PRO A 110 -7.19 7.43 4.16
CA PRO A 110 -7.20 6.42 5.22
C PRO A 110 -8.52 6.41 6.01
N ASP A 111 -9.19 5.26 6.06
CA ASP A 111 -10.43 5.04 6.83
C ASP A 111 -10.42 3.62 7.42
N PRO A 112 -10.81 3.40 8.69
CA PRO A 112 -10.78 2.08 9.31
C PRO A 112 -11.58 0.99 8.58
N SER A 113 -12.61 1.36 7.80
CA SER A 113 -13.40 0.40 7.02
C SER A 113 -12.57 -0.39 6.00
N ILE A 114 -11.44 0.17 5.52
CA ILE A 114 -10.55 -0.51 4.58
C ILE A 114 -9.90 -1.76 5.18
N HIS A 115 -9.76 -1.84 6.51
CA HIS A 115 -9.16 -3.00 7.16
C HIS A 115 -9.97 -4.27 6.90
N ALA A 116 -11.30 -4.19 6.93
CA ALA A 116 -12.16 -5.33 6.62
C ALA A 116 -11.94 -5.81 5.17
N VAL A 117 -11.77 -4.87 4.24
CA VAL A 117 -11.49 -5.18 2.83
C VAL A 117 -10.13 -5.88 2.70
N ILE A 118 -9.08 -5.34 3.34
CA ILE A 118 -7.74 -5.92 3.33
C ILE A 118 -7.76 -7.35 3.91
N GLN A 119 -8.40 -7.53 5.07
CA GLN A 119 -8.51 -8.84 5.72
C GLN A 119 -9.28 -9.85 4.86
N ASN A 120 -10.38 -9.44 4.22
CA ASN A 120 -11.14 -10.29 3.31
C ASN A 120 -10.28 -10.71 2.10
N ARG A 121 -9.51 -9.79 1.51
CA ARG A 121 -8.61 -10.11 0.39
C ARG A 121 -7.49 -11.07 0.80
N ILE A 122 -6.90 -10.88 1.99
CA ILE A 122 -5.91 -11.80 2.57
C ILE A 122 -6.52 -13.18 2.78
N GLN A 123 -7.71 -13.27 3.37
CA GLN A 123 -8.36 -14.54 3.64
C GLN A 123 -8.67 -15.30 2.35
N LEU A 124 -9.28 -14.64 1.36
CA LEU A 124 -9.55 -15.23 0.04
C LEU A 124 -8.27 -15.75 -0.62
N TYR A 125 -7.15 -15.03 -0.46
CA TYR A 125 -5.88 -15.48 -0.97
C TYR A 125 -5.39 -16.74 -0.26
N ILE A 126 -5.39 -16.76 1.08
CA ILE A 126 -4.97 -17.91 1.88
C ILE A 126 -5.82 -19.14 1.54
N ASP A 127 -7.14 -18.97 1.44
CA ASP A 127 -8.07 -20.03 1.08
C ASP A 127 -7.81 -20.58 -0.33
N SER A 128 -7.27 -19.77 -1.25
CA SER A 128 -6.96 -20.18 -2.62
C SER A 128 -5.66 -21.00 -2.75
N ILE A 129 -4.79 -20.94 -1.74
CA ILE A 129 -3.50 -21.67 -1.71
C ILE A 129 -3.47 -22.82 -0.70
N SER A 130 -4.55 -23.01 0.07
CA SER A 130 -4.75 -24.10 1.02
C SER A 130 -5.44 -25.30 0.36
#